data_AF-A0A379WRZ0-F1
#
_entry.id   AF-A0A379WRZ0-F1
#
_cell.length_a   1.000
_cell.length_b   1.000
_cell.length_c   1.000
_cell.angle_alpha   90.00
_cell.angle_beta   90.00
_cell.angle_gamma   90.00
#
_symmetry.space_group_name_H-M   'P 1'
#
loop_
_entity.id
_entity.type
_entity.pdbx_description
1 polymer ?
#
loop_
_entity_poly.entity_id
_entity_poly.type
_entity_poly.pdbx_seq_one_letter_code
_entity_poly.pdbx_strand_id
1 'polypeptide(L)'
;MNWDMTWRDAADNGPDDPKIIDGQHFLPQHRERIVLVGFRRDLNLKTDFTLRNIARCYPPRRPTLAELLEPVVEAKYILTPVLWKYLYRYAKKHQARGNGFGYGMVYPDNPESVARTLSARYYKDGAEILIDRGWDMAKGEVNFDDAGNQQHRPADSRRESARV
;
A
#
# COMPACT_ATOMS: atom_id res chain seq x y z
N MET A 1 -6.01 -28.94 -27.30
CA MET A 1 -6.90 -28.05 -26.52
C MET A 1 -6.63 -26.62 -26.96
N ASN A 2 -7.52 -26.03 -27.77
CA ASN A 2 -7.38 -24.65 -28.21
C ASN A 2 -7.97 -23.73 -27.13
N TRP A 3 -7.09 -23.16 -26.30
CA TRP A 3 -7.40 -21.96 -25.55
C TRP A 3 -7.25 -20.79 -26.50
N ASP A 4 -8.30 -20.01 -26.66
CA ASP A 4 -8.31 -19.03 -27.71
C ASP A 4 -8.85 -17.76 -27.06
N MET A 5 -7.89 -16.92 -26.66
CA MET A 5 -8.10 -15.81 -25.75
C MET A 5 -8.84 -14.66 -26.45
N THR A 6 -10.15 -14.80 -26.61
CA THR A 6 -11.03 -13.73 -27.07
C THR A 6 -11.31 -12.74 -25.94
N TRP A 7 -10.38 -11.81 -25.77
CA TRP A 7 -10.49 -10.66 -24.89
C TRP A 7 -11.35 -9.57 -25.57
N ARG A 8 -12.56 -9.27 -25.06
CA ARG A 8 -13.29 -8.05 -25.52
C ARG A 8 -12.59 -6.77 -25.05
N ASP A 9 -11.94 -6.83 -23.89
CA ASP A 9 -11.20 -5.73 -23.30
C ASP A 9 -9.70 -5.73 -23.73
N ALA A 10 -9.27 -6.56 -24.72
CA ALA A 10 -7.87 -6.53 -25.18
C ALA A 10 -7.52 -5.27 -25.96
N ALA A 11 -8.52 -4.65 -26.59
CA ALA A 11 -8.33 -3.39 -27.30
C ALA A 11 -8.12 -2.22 -26.32
N ASP A 12 -8.62 -2.34 -25.09
CA ASP A 12 -8.46 -1.33 -24.04
C ASP A 12 -7.02 -1.34 -23.52
N ASN A 13 -6.26 -0.30 -23.85
CA ASN A 13 -4.88 -0.11 -23.40
C ASN A 13 -4.71 1.37 -23.02
N GLY A 14 -5.03 1.71 -21.77
CA GLY A 14 -5.02 3.08 -21.24
C GLY A 14 -5.11 3.12 -19.71
N PRO A 15 -5.13 4.31 -19.08
CA PRO A 15 -5.22 4.46 -17.63
C PRO A 15 -6.47 3.79 -17.01
N ASP A 16 -7.56 3.72 -17.79
CA ASP A 16 -8.82 3.10 -17.40
C ASP A 16 -8.95 1.66 -17.93
N ASP A 17 -7.82 0.97 -18.14
CA ASP A 17 -7.81 -0.43 -18.57
C ASP A 17 -8.50 -1.29 -17.50
N PRO A 18 -9.68 -1.88 -17.80
CA PRO A 18 -10.44 -2.64 -16.81
C PRO A 18 -9.75 -3.94 -16.37
N LYS A 19 -8.69 -4.35 -17.06
CA LYS A 19 -7.85 -5.48 -16.65
C LYS A 19 -6.96 -5.12 -15.46
N ILE A 20 -6.68 -3.84 -15.23
CA ILE A 20 -5.94 -3.37 -14.06
C ILE A 20 -6.92 -3.16 -12.92
N ILE A 21 -6.76 -3.92 -11.85
CA ILE A 21 -7.60 -3.83 -10.65
C ILE A 21 -6.69 -3.43 -9.49
N ASP A 22 -7.05 -2.34 -8.81
CA ASP A 22 -6.39 -1.93 -7.58
C ASP A 22 -7.09 -2.53 -6.35
N GLY A 23 -6.31 -3.19 -5.50
CA GLY A 23 -6.75 -3.68 -4.20
C GLY A 23 -7.26 -2.58 -3.26
N GLN A 24 -6.91 -1.31 -3.52
CA GLN A 24 -7.30 -0.18 -2.65
C GLN A 24 -8.81 -0.06 -2.44
N HIS A 25 -9.63 -0.57 -3.36
CA HIS A 25 -11.09 -0.52 -3.24
C HIS A 25 -11.65 -1.52 -2.22
N PHE A 26 -10.86 -2.52 -1.83
CA PHE A 26 -11.25 -3.59 -0.89
C PHE A 26 -10.55 -3.46 0.46
N LEU A 27 -9.27 -3.09 0.44
CA LEU A 27 -8.43 -2.87 1.62
C LEU A 27 -7.68 -1.54 1.48
N PRO A 28 -7.26 -0.89 2.58
CA PRO A 28 -6.55 0.40 2.52
C PRO A 28 -5.06 0.23 2.12
N GLN A 29 -4.80 -0.43 0.99
CA GLN A 29 -3.48 -0.62 0.39
C GLN A 29 -3.53 -0.48 -1.13
N HIS A 30 -2.64 0.32 -1.70
CA HIS A 30 -2.43 0.33 -3.15
C HIS A 30 -1.81 -0.99 -3.61
N ARG A 31 -2.47 -1.71 -4.51
CA ARG A 31 -1.99 -2.96 -5.09
C ARG A 31 -2.64 -3.24 -6.43
N GLU A 32 -2.20 -2.55 -7.47
CA GLU A 32 -2.63 -2.79 -8.83
C GLU A 32 -2.08 -4.11 -9.38
N ARG A 33 -2.95 -4.93 -9.96
CA ARG A 33 -2.58 -6.16 -10.67
C ARG A 33 -3.39 -6.28 -11.95
N ILE A 34 -2.78 -6.88 -12.98
CA ILE A 34 -3.50 -7.27 -14.19
C ILE A 34 -4.25 -8.58 -13.95
N VAL A 35 -5.53 -8.61 -14.32
CA VAL A 35 -6.40 -9.78 -14.23
C VAL A 35 -6.82 -10.23 -15.62
N LEU A 36 -6.52 -11.49 -15.92
CA LEU A 36 -6.78 -12.12 -17.21
C LEU A 36 -7.84 -13.22 -17.03
N VAL A 37 -9.07 -12.96 -17.46
CA VAL A 37 -10.21 -13.90 -17.43
C VAL A 37 -10.43 -14.59 -18.79
N GLY A 38 -10.13 -15.89 -18.88
CA GLY A 38 -10.36 -16.71 -20.07
C GLY A 38 -11.68 -17.48 -20.03
N PHE A 39 -12.39 -17.55 -21.16
CA PHE A 39 -13.59 -18.37 -21.33
C PHE A 39 -13.35 -19.44 -22.39
N ARG A 40 -13.74 -20.68 -22.11
CA ARG A 40 -13.66 -21.78 -23.09
C ARG A 40 -14.68 -21.54 -24.20
N ARG A 41 -14.24 -21.52 -25.46
CA ARG A 41 -15.06 -21.10 -26.61
C ARG A 41 -16.20 -22.05 -26.94
N ASP A 42 -15.92 -23.34 -26.88
CA ASP A 42 -16.87 -24.43 -27.15
C ASP A 42 -18.08 -24.42 -26.20
N LEU A 43 -17.93 -23.84 -25.01
CA LEU A 43 -19.00 -23.73 -24.03
C LEU A 43 -19.87 -22.48 -24.19
N ASN A 44 -19.50 -21.56 -25.09
CA ASN A 44 -20.21 -20.30 -25.34
C ASN A 44 -20.61 -19.52 -24.07
N LEU A 45 -19.76 -19.55 -23.03
CA LEU A 45 -20.06 -18.97 -21.71
C LEU A 45 -19.94 -17.44 -21.67
N LYS A 46 -19.25 -16.85 -22.65
CA LYS A 46 -18.92 -15.42 -22.64
C LYS A 46 -20.02 -14.60 -23.34
N THR A 47 -21.09 -14.29 -22.61
CA THR A 47 -22.15 -13.38 -23.07
C THR A 47 -21.79 -11.92 -22.80
N ASP A 48 -21.98 -11.43 -21.57
CA ASP A 48 -21.91 -10.00 -21.21
C ASP A 48 -20.87 -9.70 -20.12
N PHE A 49 -19.95 -10.62 -19.86
CA PHE A 49 -18.90 -10.44 -18.86
C PHE A 49 -17.89 -9.35 -19.27
N THR A 50 -17.60 -8.44 -18.34
CA THR A 50 -16.53 -7.43 -18.41
C THR A 50 -16.00 -7.13 -17.01
N LEU A 51 -14.71 -6.86 -16.89
CA LEU A 51 -14.09 -6.43 -15.63
C LEU A 51 -14.47 -5.00 -15.24
N ARG A 52 -15.03 -4.20 -16.15
CA ARG A 52 -15.60 -2.87 -15.84
C ARG A 52 -16.68 -2.92 -14.74
N ASN A 53 -17.33 -4.06 -14.59
CA ASN A 53 -18.36 -4.27 -13.56
C ASN A 53 -17.77 -4.57 -12.16
N ILE A 54 -16.44 -4.64 -11.98
CA ILE A 54 -15.82 -4.95 -10.69
C ILE A 54 -16.22 -3.97 -9.59
N ALA A 55 -16.51 -2.72 -9.93
CA ALA A 55 -16.96 -1.71 -8.98
C ALA A 55 -18.26 -2.09 -8.26
N ARG A 56 -19.10 -2.94 -8.87
CA ARG A 56 -20.31 -3.48 -8.25
C ARG A 56 -20.02 -4.49 -7.13
N CYS A 57 -18.80 -5.02 -7.09
CA CYS A 57 -18.32 -5.96 -6.08
C CYS A 57 -17.57 -5.25 -4.94
N TYR A 58 -17.39 -3.93 -4.99
CA TYR A 58 -16.73 -3.19 -3.91
C TYR A 58 -17.59 -3.25 -2.64
N PRO A 59 -16.95 -3.39 -1.46
CA PRO A 59 -17.70 -3.39 -0.21
C PRO A 59 -18.38 -2.02 -0.04
N PRO A 60 -19.61 -1.97 0.50
CA PRO A 60 -20.30 -0.70 0.76
C PRO A 60 -19.53 0.19 1.75
N ARG A 61 -18.72 -0.45 2.62
CA ARG A 61 -17.76 0.20 3.51
C ARG A 61 -16.44 -0.55 3.46
N ARG A 62 -15.40 0.12 2.96
CA ARG A 62 -14.02 -0.37 3.07
C ARG A 62 -13.54 -0.21 4.53
N PRO A 63 -12.85 -1.21 5.12
CA PRO A 63 -12.24 -1.02 6.42
C PRO A 63 -11.15 0.08 6.35
N THR A 64 -11.03 0.87 7.41
CA THR A 64 -9.95 1.85 7.54
C THR A 64 -8.65 1.16 7.95
N LEU A 65 -7.52 1.84 7.76
CA LEU A 65 -6.24 1.31 8.23
C LEU A 65 -6.28 1.06 9.75
N ALA A 66 -6.82 2.00 10.53
CA ALA A 66 -6.93 1.89 11.99
C ALA A 66 -7.71 0.64 12.45
N GLU A 67 -8.78 0.26 11.73
CA GLU A 67 -9.55 -0.96 12.04
C GLU A 67 -8.76 -2.26 11.85
N LEU A 68 -7.69 -2.23 11.04
CA LEU A 68 -6.83 -3.39 10.77
C LEU A 68 -5.62 -3.48 11.71
N LEU A 69 -5.25 -2.38 12.35
CA LEU A 69 -4.12 -2.30 13.27
C LEU A 69 -4.46 -2.91 14.63
N GLU A 70 -3.47 -3.53 15.27
CA GLU A 70 -3.62 -3.92 16.67
C GLU A 70 -3.47 -2.70 17.59
N PRO A 71 -4.30 -2.57 18.65
CA PRO A 71 -4.24 -1.42 19.53
C PRO A 71 -2.94 -1.34 20.35
N VAL A 72 -2.27 -2.49 20.56
CA VAL A 72 -1.03 -2.58 21.34
C VAL A 72 0.08 -3.10 20.44
N VAL A 73 1.06 -2.23 20.16
CA VAL A 73 2.24 -2.56 19.36
C VAL A 73 3.41 -2.90 20.28
N GLU A 74 4.01 -4.08 20.09
CA GLU A 74 5.23 -4.46 20.83
C GLU A 74 6.41 -3.55 20.45
N ALA A 75 7.26 -3.21 21.42
CA ALA A 75 8.39 -2.29 21.22
C ALA A 75 9.37 -2.72 20.12
N LYS A 76 9.45 -4.03 19.81
CA LYS A 76 10.31 -4.58 18.75
C LYS A 76 9.92 -4.11 17.34
N TYR A 77 8.68 -3.65 17.16
CA TYR A 77 8.19 -3.10 15.88
C TYR A 77 8.44 -1.59 15.76
N ILE A 78 8.82 -0.91 16.84
CA ILE A 78 9.24 0.49 16.77
C ILE A 78 10.61 0.55 16.11
N LEU A 79 10.74 1.35 15.05
CA LEU A 79 12.00 1.48 14.31
C LEU A 79 13.12 1.89 15.26
N THR A 80 14.28 1.23 15.20
CA THR A 80 15.47 1.62 15.98
C THR A 80 15.93 3.05 15.62
N PRO A 81 16.65 3.77 16.51
CA PRO A 81 17.04 5.16 16.22
C PRO A 81 17.91 5.24 14.96
N VAL A 82 18.80 4.25 14.77
CA VAL A 82 19.68 4.14 13.61
C VAL A 82 18.87 3.91 12.33
N LEU A 83 17.90 2.99 12.34
CA LEU A 83 17.08 2.70 11.17
C LEU A 83 16.20 3.89 10.80
N TRP A 84 15.55 4.53 11.78
CA TRP A 84 14.75 5.72 11.52
C TRP A 84 15.59 6.86 10.94
N LYS A 85 16.78 7.11 11.51
CA LYS A 85 17.72 8.13 11.00
C LYS A 85 18.14 7.86 9.57
N TYR A 86 18.40 6.60 9.24
CA TYR A 86 18.72 6.19 7.89
C TYR A 86 17.57 6.47 6.92
N LEU A 87 16.35 5.99 7.21
CA LEU A 87 15.18 6.17 6.34
C LEU A 87 14.82 7.65 6.17
N TYR A 88 14.87 8.43 7.26
CA TYR A 88 14.62 9.87 7.26
C TYR A 88 15.57 10.62 6.32
N ARG A 89 16.88 10.40 6.47
CA ARG A 89 17.90 11.02 5.63
C ARG A 89 17.83 10.54 4.17
N TYR A 90 17.53 9.26 3.97
CA TYR A 90 17.38 8.68 2.64
C TYR A 90 16.22 9.34 1.89
N ALA A 91 15.05 9.47 2.51
CA ALA A 91 13.90 10.15 1.91
C ALA A 91 14.24 11.61 1.55
N LYS A 92 14.85 12.38 2.46
CA LYS A 92 15.25 13.77 2.18
C LYS A 92 16.23 13.89 1.02
N LYS A 93 17.25 13.03 0.98
CA LYS A 93 18.26 13.00 -0.10
C LYS A 93 17.61 12.77 -1.46
N HIS A 94 16.62 11.89 -1.53
CA HIS A 94 15.96 11.53 -2.79
C HIS A 94 14.88 12.54 -3.19
N GLN A 95 14.16 13.11 -2.23
CA GLN A 95 13.23 14.22 -2.47
C GLN A 95 13.95 15.45 -3.04
N ALA A 96 15.12 15.80 -2.52
CA ALA A 96 15.95 16.89 -3.04
C ALA A 96 16.41 16.68 -4.49
N ARG A 97 16.39 15.43 -4.98
CA ARG A 97 16.73 15.07 -6.37
C ARG A 97 15.51 14.98 -7.28
N GLY A 98 14.32 15.31 -6.79
CA GLY A 98 13.06 15.22 -7.53
C GLY A 98 12.50 13.80 -7.67
N ASN A 99 12.99 12.84 -6.87
CA ASN A 99 12.54 11.45 -6.95
C ASN A 99 11.64 11.09 -5.76
N GLY A 100 10.67 10.20 -5.98
CA GLY A 100 9.75 9.70 -4.95
C GLY A 100 10.29 8.58 -4.04
N PHE A 101 11.61 8.34 -4.00
CA PHE A 101 12.20 7.30 -3.14
C PHE A 101 12.23 7.75 -1.67
N GLY A 102 11.94 6.82 -0.76
CA GLY A 102 11.88 7.10 0.68
C GLY A 102 11.00 6.07 1.38
N TYR A 103 10.49 6.44 2.55
CA TYR A 103 9.50 5.66 3.28
C TYR A 103 8.06 6.14 2.98
N GLY A 104 7.07 5.29 3.23
CA GLY A 104 5.65 5.64 3.21
C GLY A 104 5.13 5.76 4.65
N MET A 105 4.90 6.99 5.10
CA MET A 105 4.22 7.22 6.38
C MET A 105 2.72 7.07 6.19
N VAL A 106 2.07 6.34 7.09
CA VAL A 106 0.61 6.25 7.20
C VAL A 106 0.16 6.78 8.56
N TYR A 107 -0.97 7.46 8.57
CA TYR A 107 -1.53 8.12 9.74
C TYR A 107 -2.84 7.42 10.10
N PRO A 108 -2.85 6.56 11.13
CA PRO A 108 -4.04 5.78 11.50
C PRO A 108 -5.27 6.64 11.80
N ASP A 109 -5.05 7.84 12.34
CA ASP A 109 -6.13 8.79 12.67
C ASP A 109 -6.80 9.41 11.44
N ASN A 110 -6.24 9.21 10.24
CA ASN A 110 -6.85 9.60 8.98
C ASN A 110 -7.58 8.38 8.36
N PRO A 111 -8.92 8.34 8.35
CA PRO A 111 -9.70 7.23 7.79
C PRO A 111 -9.45 6.99 6.30
N GLU A 112 -9.01 8.02 5.57
CA GLU A 112 -8.71 7.96 4.15
C GLU A 112 -7.27 7.50 3.84
N SER A 113 -6.47 7.20 4.88
CA SER A 113 -5.09 6.75 4.68
C SER A 113 -5.06 5.41 3.95
N VAL A 114 -4.34 5.37 2.82
CA VAL A 114 -4.07 4.17 2.04
C VAL A 114 -2.57 3.91 2.06
N ALA A 115 -2.19 2.70 2.44
CA ALA A 115 -0.80 2.28 2.49
C ALA A 115 -0.21 2.07 1.08
N ARG A 116 1.11 2.20 0.94
CA ARG A 116 1.81 1.79 -0.29
C ARG A 116 1.76 0.27 -0.45
N THR A 117 2.06 -0.21 -1.65
CA THR A 117 2.13 -1.64 -1.92
C THR A 117 3.14 -2.32 -1.02
N LEU A 118 2.68 -3.34 -0.29
CA LEU A 118 3.57 -4.24 0.42
C LEU A 118 4.38 -5.04 -0.60
N SER A 119 5.68 -4.74 -0.67
CA SER A 119 6.60 -5.31 -1.62
C SER A 119 7.21 -6.62 -1.10
N ALA A 120 7.80 -7.43 -1.99
CA ALA A 120 8.56 -8.60 -1.59
C ALA A 120 9.82 -8.26 -0.75
N ARG A 121 10.22 -6.98 -0.69
CA ARG A 121 11.35 -6.48 0.11
C ARG A 121 10.94 -5.93 1.46
N TYR A 122 9.65 -5.91 1.78
CA TYR A 122 9.12 -5.36 3.02
C TYR A 122 9.79 -5.93 4.28
N TYR A 123 10.21 -7.19 4.23
CA TYR A 123 10.95 -7.86 5.30
C TYR A 123 12.30 -7.23 5.67
N LYS A 124 12.85 -6.31 4.87
CA LYS A 124 14.16 -5.69 5.13
C LYS A 124 14.03 -4.59 6.17
N ASP A 125 13.40 -3.49 5.80
CA ASP A 125 13.30 -2.27 6.60
C ASP A 125 11.86 -1.78 6.80
N GLY A 126 10.86 -2.42 6.15
CA GLY A 126 9.45 -2.04 6.25
C GLY A 126 9.14 -0.64 5.72
N ALA A 127 10.06 -0.05 4.97
CA ALA A 127 10.03 1.37 4.62
C ALA A 127 8.76 1.76 3.84
N GLU A 128 8.15 0.84 3.10
CA GLU A 128 6.95 1.12 2.31
C GLU A 128 5.75 1.53 3.17
N ILE A 129 5.64 1.03 4.41
CA ILE A 129 4.50 1.25 5.30
C ILE A 129 5.00 1.40 6.74
N LEU A 130 5.10 2.65 7.19
CA LEU A 130 5.46 3.04 8.55
C LEU A 130 4.26 3.70 9.23
N ILE A 131 3.87 3.17 10.38
CA ILE A 131 2.77 3.72 11.19
C ILE A 131 3.30 4.90 12.01
N ASP A 132 2.71 6.08 11.82
CA ASP A 132 3.02 7.24 12.65
C ASP A 132 2.62 7.00 14.12
N ARG A 133 3.42 7.55 15.04
CA ARG A 133 3.22 7.47 16.49
C ARG A 133 3.30 8.87 17.14
N GLY A 134 2.99 9.91 16.37
CA GLY A 134 3.10 11.31 16.76
C GLY A 134 4.48 11.92 16.53
N TRP A 135 5.21 11.48 15.49
CA TRP A 135 6.51 12.05 15.18
C TRP A 135 6.38 13.51 14.76
N ASP A 136 7.06 14.41 15.47
CA ASP A 136 7.07 15.84 15.14
C ASP A 136 8.14 16.11 14.06
N MET A 137 7.67 16.39 12.84
CA MET A 137 8.54 16.67 11.71
C MET A 137 9.39 17.93 11.93
N ALA A 138 8.84 18.99 12.52
CA ALA A 138 9.56 20.24 12.73
C ALA A 138 10.69 20.04 13.75
N LYS A 139 10.44 19.29 14.83
CA LYS A 139 11.49 18.91 15.78
C LYS A 139 12.55 18.03 15.15
N GLY A 140 12.14 17.05 14.33
CA GLY A 140 13.05 16.16 13.62
C GLY A 140 13.99 16.88 12.63
N GLU A 141 13.51 17.99 12.05
CA GLU A 141 14.30 18.86 11.18
C GLU A 141 15.35 19.68 11.94
N VAL A 142 14.99 20.20 13.12
CA VAL A 142 15.89 21.03 13.94
C VAL A 142 16.91 20.18 14.69
N ASN A 143 16.43 19.15 15.38
CA ASN A 143 17.24 18.22 16.15
C ASN A 143 16.66 16.80 16.01
N PHE A 144 17.18 16.05 15.04
CA PHE A 144 16.75 14.68 14.80
C PHE A 144 16.87 13.80 16.05
N ASP A 145 17.91 13.99 16.86
CA ASP A 145 18.21 13.15 18.03
C ASP A 145 17.52 13.64 19.32
N ASP A 146 16.50 14.52 19.21
CA ASP A 146 15.70 14.99 20.35
C ASP A 146 15.08 13.82 21.14
N ALA A 147 15.39 13.73 22.44
CA ALA A 147 15.02 12.59 23.26
C ALA A 147 13.50 12.41 23.40
N GLY A 148 12.73 13.50 23.36
CA GLY A 148 11.26 13.44 23.40
C GLY A 148 10.70 12.90 22.08
N ASN A 149 11.12 13.49 20.95
CA ASN A 149 10.66 13.07 19.63
C ASN A 149 11.08 11.63 19.29
N GLN A 150 12.26 11.18 19.76
CA GLN A 150 12.72 9.80 19.61
C GLN A 150 11.82 8.74 20.28
N GLN A 151 10.94 9.12 21.20
CA GLN A 151 9.91 8.22 21.76
C GLN A 151 8.75 7.97 20.78
N HIS A 152 8.52 8.94 19.88
CA HIS A 152 7.48 8.94 18.86
C HIS A 152 7.95 8.40 17.51
N ARG A 153 9.09 7.69 17.47
CA ARG A 153 9.55 7.01 16.26
C ARG A 153 8.45 6.14 15.65
N PRO A 154 8.35 6.08 14.31
CA PRO A 154 7.37 5.25 13.64
C PRO A 154 7.55 3.77 13.96
N ALA A 155 6.47 3.01 13.82
CA ALA A 155 6.50 1.55 13.88
C ALA A 155 6.37 0.94 12.49
N ASP A 156 6.98 -0.22 12.31
CA ASP A 156 6.85 -1.06 11.13
C ASP A 156 5.57 -1.90 11.22
N SER A 157 4.76 -1.94 10.15
CA SER A 157 3.53 -2.73 10.09
C SER A 157 3.72 -4.20 9.69
N ARG A 158 4.94 -4.76 9.79
CA ARG A 158 5.27 -6.18 9.48
C ARG A 158 4.37 -7.23 10.12
N ARG A 159 3.75 -6.95 11.26
CA ARG A 159 2.80 -7.89 11.88
C ARG A 159 1.41 -7.79 11.25
N GLU A 160 0.99 -6.57 10.95
CA GLU A 160 -0.31 -6.22 10.40
C GLU A 160 -0.34 -6.37 8.87
N SER A 161 0.83 -6.56 8.26
CA SER A 161 1.09 -6.70 6.83
C SER A 161 0.28 -7.78 6.11
N ALA A 162 -0.22 -8.79 6.84
CA ALA A 162 -1.11 -9.83 6.29
C ALA A 162 -2.59 -9.41 6.26
N ARG A 163 -2.94 -8.29 6.93
CA ARG A 163 -4.30 -7.75 7.05
C ARG A 163 -4.57 -6.58 6.11
N VAL A 164 -3.51 -5.99 5.53
CA VAL A 164 -3.55 -4.88 4.56
C VAL A 164 -3.23 -5.31 3.14
#